data_AF-A0A3G3II17-F1
#
_entry.id   AF-A0A3G3II17-F1
#
_cell.length_a   1.000
_cell.length_b   1.000
_cell.length_c   1.000
_cell.angle_alpha   90.00
_cell.angle_beta   90.00
_cell.angle_gamma   90.00
#
_symmetry.space_group_name_H-M   'P 1'
#
loop_
_entity.id
_entity.type
_entity.pdbx_description
1 polymer ?
#
loop_
_entity_poly.entity_id
_entity_poly.type
_entity_poly.pdbx_seq_one_letter_code
_entity_poly.pdbx_strand_id
1 'polypeptide(L)'
;MPTMAESFKIQFLESLSALIVSAFGLVAALAWNETIKQAIAAIFESEDDLLGLTIYALLVTVIAVAATMLITRATEKAKAALEHAGKKKEE
;
A
#
# COMPACT_ATOMS: atom_id res chain seq x y z
N MET A 1 29.48 -2.36 18.11
CA MET A 1 28.17 -2.70 18.70
C MET A 1 27.48 -1.38 19.00
N PRO A 2 26.26 -1.13 18.47
CA PRO A 2 25.51 0.07 18.80
C PRO A 2 25.22 0.11 20.30
N THR A 3 25.19 1.31 20.86
CA THR A 3 24.84 1.52 22.28
C THR A 3 23.36 1.25 22.52
N MET A 4 22.98 0.96 23.78
CA MET A 4 21.56 0.75 24.14
C MET A 4 20.67 1.93 23.73
N ALA A 5 21.21 3.16 23.80
CA ALA A 5 20.52 4.36 23.37
C ALA A 5 20.28 4.41 21.85
N GLU A 6 21.22 3.93 21.04
CA GLU A 6 21.09 3.88 19.58
C GLU A 6 20.06 2.82 19.14
N SER A 7 20.10 1.62 19.72
CA SER A 7 19.11 0.57 19.45
C SER A 7 17.69 1.00 19.81
N PHE A 8 17.51 1.67 20.96
CA PHE A 8 16.22 2.23 21.37
C PHE A 8 15.71 3.28 20.37
N LYS A 9 16.57 4.21 19.93
CA LYS A 9 16.20 5.24 18.94
C LYS A 9 15.74 4.62 17.63
N ILE A 10 16.43 3.59 17.14
CA ILE A 10 16.05 2.88 15.90
C ILE A 10 14.66 2.26 16.06
N GLN A 11 14.44 1.49 17.12
CA GLN A 11 13.16 0.82 17.35
C GLN A 11 12.00 1.81 17.54
N PHE A 12 12.26 2.94 18.19
CA PHE A 12 11.30 4.04 18.33
C PHE A 12 10.93 4.65 16.97
N LEU A 13 11.92 4.97 16.14
CA LEU A 13 11.70 5.52 14.79
C LEU A 13 10.97 4.53 13.88
N GLU A 14 11.31 3.25 13.93
CA GLU A 14 10.61 2.18 13.19
C GLU A 14 9.15 2.12 13.61
N SER A 15 8.87 2.08 14.91
CA SER A 15 7.50 2.02 15.43
C SER A 15 6.69 3.27 15.07
N LEU A 16 7.28 4.46 15.21
CA LEU A 16 6.63 5.70 14.79
C LEU A 16 6.37 5.73 13.29
N SER A 17 7.34 5.30 12.48
CA SER A 17 7.16 5.25 11.02
C SER A 17 6.01 4.34 10.63
N ALA A 18 5.88 3.17 11.26
CA ALA A 18 4.79 2.24 11.01
C ALA A 18 3.43 2.85 11.39
N LEU A 19 3.34 3.50 12.55
CA LEU A 19 2.12 4.19 12.99
C LEU A 19 1.72 5.32 12.03
N ILE A 20 2.68 6.15 11.62
CA ILE A 20 2.46 7.26 10.69
C ILE A 20 2.00 6.72 9.33
N VAL A 21 2.70 5.75 8.76
CA VAL A 21 2.35 5.14 7.47
C VAL A 21 0.97 4.50 7.53
N SER A 22 0.63 3.81 8.63
CA SER A 22 -0.70 3.22 8.80
C SER A 22 -1.80 4.29 8.90
N ALA A 23 -1.59 5.34 9.69
CA ALA A 23 -2.58 6.40 9.88
C ALA A 23 -2.82 7.17 8.56
N PHE A 24 -1.75 7.59 7.88
CA PHE A 24 -1.88 8.27 6.59
C PHE A 24 -2.34 7.34 5.47
N GLY A 25 -2.02 6.05 5.52
CA GLY A 25 -2.57 5.05 4.61
C GLY A 25 -4.09 4.97 4.70
N LEU A 26 -4.65 5.00 5.92
CA LEU A 26 -6.10 5.06 6.13
C LEU A 26 -6.71 6.37 5.59
N VAL A 27 -6.09 7.51 5.90
CA VAL A 27 -6.56 8.81 5.39
C VAL A 27 -6.54 8.85 3.86
N ALA A 28 -5.48 8.34 3.24
CA ALA A 28 -5.38 8.25 1.78
C ALA A 28 -6.45 7.33 1.19
N ALA A 29 -6.72 6.18 1.81
CA ALA A 29 -7.77 5.26 1.38
C ALA A 29 -9.15 5.94 1.41
N LEU A 30 -9.46 6.67 2.48
CA LEU A 30 -10.72 7.41 2.61
C LEU A 30 -10.83 8.54 1.57
N ALA A 31 -9.76 9.30 1.37
CA ALA A 31 -9.73 10.39 0.40
C ALA A 31 -9.92 9.89 -1.04
N TRP A 32 -9.27 8.78 -1.41
CA TRP A 32 -9.44 8.19 -2.75
C TRP A 32 -10.82 7.57 -2.95
N ASN A 33 -11.40 6.92 -1.94
CA ASN A 33 -12.80 6.45 -2.00
C ASN A 33 -13.74 7.61 -2.36
N GLU A 34 -13.63 8.74 -1.66
CA GLU A 34 -14.46 9.91 -1.90
C GLU A 34 -14.20 10.54 -3.27
N THR A 35 -12.93 10.65 -3.67
CA THR A 35 -12.54 11.24 -4.96
C THR A 35 -13.07 10.43 -6.15
N ILE A 36 -12.96 9.10 -6.11
CA ILE A 36 -13.44 8.24 -7.21
C ILE A 36 -14.96 8.35 -7.35
N LYS A 37 -15.67 8.36 -6.23
CA LYS A 37 -17.11 8.57 -6.16
C LYS A 37 -17.56 9.87 -6.82
N GLN A 38 -17.00 11.00 -6.37
CA GLN A 38 -17.30 12.30 -6.96
C GLN A 38 -16.90 12.40 -8.44
N ALA A 39 -15.81 11.74 -8.85
CA ALA A 39 -15.42 11.69 -10.25
C ALA A 39 -16.43 10.91 -11.10
N ILE A 40 -16.98 9.81 -10.59
CA ILE A 40 -18.07 9.07 -11.26
C ILE A 40 -19.31 9.95 -11.34
N ALA A 41 -19.68 10.61 -10.24
CA ALA A 41 -20.80 11.56 -10.20
C ALA A 41 -20.68 12.65 -11.27
N ALA A 42 -19.49 13.25 -11.40
CA ALA A 42 -19.23 14.34 -12.32
C ALA A 42 -19.27 13.91 -13.80
N ILE A 43 -18.93 12.65 -14.11
CA ILE A 43 -18.90 12.15 -15.49
C ILE A 43 -20.24 11.55 -15.92
N PHE A 44 -20.93 10.86 -15.00
CA PHE A 44 -22.12 10.08 -15.30
C PHE A 44 -23.43 10.66 -14.74
N GLU A 45 -23.37 11.79 -14.00
CA GLU A 45 -24.50 12.42 -13.28
C GLU A 45 -25.23 11.48 -12.29
N SER A 46 -24.63 10.32 -11.99
CA SER A 46 -25.29 9.19 -11.32
C SER A 46 -24.32 8.46 -10.39
N GLU A 47 -23.95 9.06 -9.25
CA GLU A 47 -23.10 8.38 -8.24
C GLU A 47 -23.86 7.28 -7.49
N ASP A 48 -25.12 7.58 -7.12
CA ASP A 48 -25.94 6.73 -6.24
C ASP A 48 -26.85 5.75 -7.01
N ASP A 49 -26.89 5.85 -8.34
CA ASP A 49 -27.60 4.86 -9.15
C ASP A 49 -26.82 3.56 -9.24
N LEU A 50 -27.55 2.45 -9.47
CA LEU A 50 -26.98 1.11 -9.61
C LEU A 50 -25.80 1.07 -10.59
N LEU A 51 -25.86 1.84 -11.67
CA LEU A 51 -24.79 1.93 -12.67
C LEU A 51 -23.53 2.60 -12.11
N GLY A 52 -23.66 3.71 -11.39
CA GLY A 52 -22.54 4.40 -10.73
C GLY A 52 -21.84 3.53 -9.69
N LEU A 53 -22.62 2.87 -8.83
CA LEU A 53 -22.11 1.92 -7.84
C LEU A 53 -21.40 0.73 -8.49
N THR A 54 -21.93 0.24 -9.62
CA THR A 54 -21.31 -0.88 -10.36
C THR A 54 -19.96 -0.47 -10.96
N ILE A 55 -19.87 0.73 -11.54
CA ILE A 55 -18.61 1.27 -12.08
C ILE A 55 -17.59 1.48 -10.94
N TYR A 56 -18.02 2.08 -9.84
CA TYR A 56 -17.18 2.26 -8.65
C TYR A 56 -16.60 0.94 -8.16
N ALA A 57 -17.45 -0.07 -7.95
CA ALA A 57 -17.04 -1.38 -7.45
C ALA A 57 -16.05 -2.08 -8.40
N LEU A 58 -16.29 -2.03 -9.71
CA LEU A 58 -15.39 -2.63 -10.69
C LEU A 58 -14.02 -1.93 -10.71
N LEU A 59 -14.01 -0.59 -10.71
CA LEU A 59 -12.77 0.19 -10.70
C LEU A 59 -11.92 -0.09 -9.46
N VAL A 60 -12.53 -0.03 -8.27
CA VAL A 60 -11.82 -0.29 -7.00
C VAL A 60 -11.29 -1.73 -6.96
N THR A 61 -12.06 -2.70 -7.47
CA THR A 61 -11.61 -4.10 -7.54
C THR A 61 -10.39 -4.26 -8.44
N VAL A 62 -10.41 -3.67 -9.64
CA VAL A 62 -9.28 -3.72 -10.57
C VAL A 62 -8.03 -3.10 -9.94
N ILE A 63 -8.17 -1.94 -9.29
CA ILE A 63 -7.06 -1.27 -8.59
C ILE A 63 -6.53 -2.14 -7.45
N ALA A 64 -7.40 -2.73 -6.63
CA ALA A 64 -7.02 -3.58 -5.51
C ALA A 64 -6.24 -4.83 -5.98
N VAL A 65 -6.72 -5.50 -7.03
CA VAL A 65 -6.05 -6.67 -7.62
C VAL A 65 -4.69 -6.27 -8.21
N ALA A 66 -4.62 -5.16 -8.94
CA ALA A 66 -3.36 -4.63 -9.48
C ALA A 66 -2.34 -4.32 -8.38
N ALA A 67 -2.75 -3.59 -7.34
CA ALA A 67 -1.91 -3.27 -6.19
C ALA A 67 -1.41 -4.55 -5.48
N THR A 68 -2.31 -5.53 -5.28
CA THR A 68 -1.96 -6.82 -4.67
C THR A 68 -0.90 -7.55 -5.50
N MET A 69 -1.10 -7.66 -6.82
CA MET A 69 -0.11 -8.29 -7.71
C MET A 69 1.24 -7.58 -7.68
N LEU A 70 1.27 -6.25 -7.64
CA LEU A 70 2.52 -5.48 -7.56
C LEU A 70 3.26 -5.76 -6.25
N ILE A 71 2.56 -5.78 -5.12
CA ILE A 71 3.16 -6.08 -3.81
C ILE A 71 3.69 -7.51 -3.76
N THR A 72 2.94 -8.49 -4.25
CA THR A 72 3.38 -9.89 -4.33
C THR A 72 4.68 -10.01 -5.13
N ARG A 73 4.72 -9.42 -6.33
CA ARG A 73 5.90 -9.47 -7.21
C ARG A 73 7.11 -8.75 -6.60
N ALA A 74 6.90 -7.61 -5.95
CA ALA A 74 7.97 -6.88 -5.26
C ALA A 74 8.57 -7.71 -4.11
N THR A 75 7.70 -8.40 -3.36
CA THR A 75 8.11 -9.26 -2.24
C THR A 75 8.92 -10.47 -2.72
N GLU A 76 8.47 -11.14 -3.79
CA GLU A 76 9.20 -12.26 -4.39
C GLU A 76 10.58 -11.83 -4.88
N LYS A 77 10.67 -10.68 -5.56
CA LYS A 77 11.94 -10.14 -6.04
C LYS A 77 12.90 -9.80 -4.90
N ALA A 78 12.39 -9.22 -3.81
CA ALA A 78 13.19 -8.91 -2.63
C ALA A 78 13.75 -10.18 -1.97
N LYS A 79 12.94 -11.24 -1.84
CA LYS A 79 13.38 -12.54 -1.30
C LYS A 79 14.47 -13.17 -2.18
N ALA A 80 14.24 -13.25 -3.49
CA ALA A 80 15.22 -13.81 -4.42
C ALA A 80 16.57 -13.06 -4.37
N ALA A 81 16.55 -11.72 -4.28
CA ALA A 81 17.77 -10.92 -4.16
C ALA A 81 18.58 -11.24 -2.89
N LEU A 82 17.90 -11.50 -1.76
CA LEU A 82 18.55 -11.89 -0.50
C LEU A 82 19.16 -13.30 -0.59
N GLU A 83 18.48 -14.26 -1.22
CA GLU A 83 19.00 -15.62 -1.42
C GLU A 83 20.26 -15.64 -2.30
N HIS A 84 20.29 -14.87 -3.38
CA HIS A 84 21.47 -14.76 -4.24
C HIS A 84 22.65 -14.06 -3.54
N ALA A 85 22.39 -13.09 -2.67
CA ALA A 85 23.42 -12.41 -1.89
C ALA A 85 24.03 -13.32 -0.80
N GLY A 86 23.25 -14.26 -0.25
CA GLY A 86 23.73 -15.26 0.69
C GLY A 86 24.70 -16.26 0.05
N LYS A 87 24.33 -16.82 -1.11
CA LYS A 87 25.15 -17.81 -1.83
C LYS A 87 26.53 -17.28 -2.25
N LYS A 88 26.63 -16.00 -2.64
CA LYS A 88 27.91 -15.36 -3.03
C LYS A 88 28.89 -15.15 -1.86
N LYS A 89 28.45 -15.28 -0.60
CA LYS A 89 29.32 -15.17 0.58
C LYS A 89 29.89 -16.52 1.02
N GLU A 90 29.33 -17.63 0.54
CA GLU A 90 29.74 -19.00 0.88
C GLU A 90 30.72 -19.60 -0.14
N GLU A 91 30.82 -19.02 -1.34
CA GLU A 91 31.83 -19.30 -2.38
C GLU A 91 33.05 -18.37 -2.26
#